data_AF-A0A7C5MHP7-F1
#
_entry.id   AF-A0A7C5MHP7-F1
#
_cell.length_a   1.000
_cell.length_b   1.000
_cell.length_c   1.000
_cell.angle_alpha   90.00
_cell.angle_beta   90.00
_cell.angle_gamma   90.00
#
_symmetry.space_group_name_H-M   'P 1'
#
loop_
_entity.id
_entity.type
_entity.pdbx_description
1 polymer ?
#
loop_
_entity_poly.entity_id
_entity_poly.type
_entity_poly.pdbx_seq_one_letter_code
_entity_poly.pdbx_strand_id
1 'polypeptide(L)'
;TDEIVNQNKKYKGVANEIAQLKEYDSQEFKTRMEQERAEAERRRAAYARILPREEELPDLISSIKADADGAGLIVSKMEPVKQREEGEGYRGIPFNLEVTGSYYQFLSFLQAVAAPGKRLINIKDINISITSGQAMESVAGDVGLLRILKERERERGLTPSEKFVKSVLLFEEIARHVLLKADFVAMAYVYTGAAPSGSPTPAGR
;
A
#
# COMPACT_ATOMS: atom_id res chain seq x y z
N THR A 1 -61.15 34.50 15.14
CA THR A 1 -60.40 33.98 16.31
C THR A 1 -59.34 32.96 15.91
N ASP A 2 -59.66 32.02 15.01
CA ASP A 2 -58.70 30.99 14.54
C ASP A 2 -57.52 31.55 13.73
N GLU A 3 -57.74 32.62 12.96
CA GLU A 3 -56.72 33.23 12.11
C GLU A 3 -55.57 33.86 12.92
N ILE A 4 -55.92 34.46 14.06
CA ILE A 4 -54.97 35.04 15.03
C ILE A 4 -54.17 33.93 15.71
N VAL A 5 -54.80 32.80 16.04
CA VAL A 5 -54.13 31.64 16.66
C VAL A 5 -53.12 31.01 15.69
N ASN A 6 -53.47 30.91 14.42
CA ASN A 6 -52.59 30.34 13.39
C ASN A 6 -51.41 31.27 13.07
N GLN A 7 -51.65 32.59 13.01
CA GLN A 7 -50.57 33.57 12.93
C GLN A 7 -49.64 33.49 14.14
N ASN A 8 -50.18 33.40 15.36
CA ASN A 8 -49.37 33.30 16.58
C ASN A 8 -48.49 32.05 16.60
N LYS A 9 -49.00 30.91 16.09
CA LYS A 9 -48.20 29.69 15.89
C LYS A 9 -47.06 29.90 14.90
N LYS A 10 -47.32 30.55 13.76
CA LYS A 10 -46.27 30.91 12.78
C LYS A 10 -45.22 31.84 13.38
N TYR A 11 -45.63 32.89 14.10
CA TYR A 11 -44.69 33.81 14.76
C TYR A 11 -43.82 33.11 15.80
N LYS A 12 -44.38 32.18 16.59
CA LYS A 12 -43.61 31.35 17.52
C LYS A 12 -42.64 30.40 16.81
N GLY A 13 -43.05 29.80 15.69
CA GLY A 13 -42.18 28.93 14.88
C GLY A 13 -40.98 29.69 14.32
N VAL A 14 -41.23 30.84 13.68
CA VAL A 14 -40.19 31.72 13.13
C VAL A 14 -39.29 32.28 14.23
N ALA A 15 -39.83 32.63 15.40
CA ALA A 15 -39.03 33.09 16.53
C ALA A 15 -38.08 32.00 17.07
N ASN A 16 -38.51 30.74 17.12
CA ASN A 16 -37.65 29.62 17.49
C ASN A 16 -36.55 29.37 16.45
N GLU A 17 -36.88 29.46 15.17
CA GLU A 17 -35.92 29.30 14.07
C GLU A 17 -34.84 30.40 14.09
N ILE A 18 -35.24 31.66 14.34
CA ILE A 18 -34.31 32.78 14.54
C ILE A 18 -33.45 32.59 15.80
N ALA A 19 -34.02 32.06 16.88
CA ALA A 19 -33.27 31.79 18.11
C ALA A 19 -32.19 30.72 17.89
N GLN A 20 -32.52 29.65 17.17
CA GLN A 20 -31.55 28.61 16.78
C GLN A 20 -30.47 29.20 15.85
N LEU A 21 -30.85 29.98 14.83
CA LEU A 21 -29.90 30.64 13.91
C LEU A 21 -28.95 31.61 14.64
N LYS A 22 -29.44 32.34 15.66
CA LYS A 22 -28.60 33.21 16.50
C LYS A 22 -27.59 32.45 17.34
N GLU A 23 -27.90 31.23 17.75
CA GLU A 23 -26.97 30.37 18.47
C GLU A 23 -25.77 29.98 17.59
N TYR A 24 -26.01 29.73 16.29
CA TYR A 24 -24.97 29.50 15.28
C TYR A 24 -24.17 30.77 14.90
N ASP A 25 -24.76 31.96 15.05
CA ASP A 25 -24.09 33.23 14.76
C ASP A 25 -23.35 33.82 15.98
N SER A 26 -23.46 33.15 17.13
CA SER A 26 -22.79 33.55 18.37
C SER A 26 -21.27 33.51 18.21
N GLN A 27 -20.59 34.47 18.84
CA GLN A 27 -19.12 34.54 18.80
C GLN A 27 -18.49 33.31 19.46
N GLU A 28 -19.13 32.73 20.47
CA GLU A 28 -18.68 31.50 21.12
C GLU A 28 -18.75 30.30 20.17
N PHE A 29 -19.84 30.16 19.39
CA PHE A 29 -19.96 29.12 18.38
C PHE A 29 -18.91 29.27 17.27
N LYS A 30 -18.70 30.50 16.77
CA LYS A 30 -17.66 30.79 15.76
C LYS A 30 -16.27 30.46 16.29
N THR A 31 -15.95 30.88 17.51
CA THR A 31 -14.65 30.60 18.15
C THR A 31 -14.44 29.09 18.34
N ARG A 32 -15.47 28.36 18.78
CA ARG A 32 -15.41 26.90 18.90
C ARG A 32 -15.17 26.22 17.55
N MET A 33 -15.90 26.62 16.51
CA MET A 33 -15.71 26.09 15.16
C MET A 33 -14.32 26.43 14.59
N GLU A 34 -13.78 27.61 14.85
CA GLU A 34 -12.42 27.99 14.45
C GLU A 34 -11.36 27.15 15.17
N GLN A 35 -11.53 26.89 16.47
CA GLN A 35 -10.65 26.01 17.24
C GLN A 35 -10.71 24.57 16.73
N GLU A 36 -11.91 24.03 16.49
CA GLU A 36 -12.10 22.68 15.93
C GLU A 36 -11.48 22.56 14.54
N ARG A 37 -11.63 23.58 13.68
CA ARG A 37 -10.98 23.62 12.36
C ARG A 37 -9.47 23.67 12.49
N ALA A 38 -8.93 24.52 13.36
CA ALA A 38 -7.49 24.64 13.58
C ALA A 38 -6.88 23.34 14.12
N GLU A 39 -7.58 22.64 15.01
CA GLU A 39 -7.15 21.32 15.48
C GLU A 39 -7.20 20.26 14.39
N ALA A 40 -8.27 20.23 13.59
CA ALA A 40 -8.38 19.32 12.46
C ALA A 40 -7.24 19.56 11.45
N GLU A 41 -6.89 20.82 11.19
CA GLU A 41 -5.84 21.21 10.27
C GLU A 41 -4.44 20.86 10.79
N ARG A 42 -4.20 21.00 12.11
CA ARG A 42 -2.97 20.51 12.75
C ARG A 42 -2.83 18.99 12.65
N ARG A 43 -3.92 18.24 12.93
CA ARG A 43 -3.93 16.78 12.81
C ARG A 43 -3.69 16.34 11.37
N ARG A 44 -4.34 16.99 10.40
CA ARG A 44 -4.09 16.80 8.95
C ARG A 44 -2.63 16.99 8.61
N ALA A 45 -2.02 18.10 9.04
CA ALA A 45 -0.62 18.39 8.78
C ALA A 45 0.33 17.37 9.41
N ALA A 46 -0.01 16.84 10.59
CA ALA A 46 0.76 15.78 11.24
C ALA A 46 0.69 14.45 10.46
N TYR A 47 -0.50 14.02 10.03
CA TYR A 47 -0.66 12.80 9.24
C TYR A 47 -0.04 12.93 7.84
N ALA A 48 -0.23 14.05 7.16
CA ALA A 48 0.35 14.30 5.84
C ALA A 48 1.89 14.36 5.85
N ARG A 49 2.51 14.64 7.00
CA ARG A 49 3.96 14.55 7.17
C ARG A 49 4.48 13.12 7.34
N ILE A 50 3.63 12.22 7.81
CA ILE A 50 4.02 10.84 8.16
C ILE A 50 3.61 9.87 7.05
N LEU A 51 2.48 10.13 6.39
CA LEU A 51 1.90 9.28 5.37
C LEU A 51 2.08 9.91 3.99
N PRO A 52 2.57 9.13 3.00
CA PRO A 52 2.68 9.55 1.61
C PRO A 52 1.30 9.82 1.00
N ARG A 53 1.31 10.59 -0.09
CA ARG A 53 0.11 10.79 -0.92
C ARG A 53 -0.12 9.57 -1.80
N GLU A 54 -1.38 9.35 -2.19
CA GLU A 54 -1.76 8.24 -3.10
C GLU A 54 -1.02 8.29 -4.45
N GLU A 55 -0.60 9.47 -4.88
CA GLU A 55 0.19 9.69 -6.10
C GLU A 55 1.59 9.04 -6.06
N GLU A 56 2.12 8.70 -4.89
CA GLU A 56 3.48 8.14 -4.70
C GLU A 56 3.51 6.59 -4.77
N LEU A 57 2.35 5.94 -4.91
CA LEU A 57 2.23 4.46 -5.00
C LEU A 57 3.00 3.83 -6.17
N PRO A 58 2.98 4.37 -7.40
CA PRO A 58 3.73 3.79 -8.51
C PRO A 58 5.25 3.85 -8.30
N ASP A 59 5.73 4.95 -7.71
CA ASP A 59 7.14 5.13 -7.37
C ASP A 59 7.55 4.15 -6.27
N LEU A 60 6.64 3.85 -5.33
CA LEU A 60 6.86 2.86 -4.29
C LEU A 60 7.05 1.45 -4.86
N ILE A 61 6.18 1.04 -5.78
CA ILE A 61 6.28 -0.27 -6.47
C ILE A 61 7.62 -0.36 -7.19
N SER A 62 7.99 0.71 -7.90
CA SER A 62 9.25 0.80 -8.63
C SER A 62 10.46 0.72 -7.69
N SER A 63 10.39 1.37 -6.53
CA SER A 63 11.45 1.31 -5.51
C SER A 63 11.62 -0.10 -4.94
N ILE A 64 10.54 -0.81 -4.60
CA ILE A 64 10.63 -2.19 -4.07
C ILE A 64 11.26 -3.11 -5.12
N LYS A 65 10.85 -2.96 -6.38
CA LYS A 65 11.43 -3.74 -7.47
C LYS A 65 12.92 -3.46 -7.63
N ALA A 66 13.32 -2.18 -7.57
CA ALA A 66 14.73 -1.79 -7.62
C ALA A 66 15.54 -2.37 -6.44
N ASP A 67 14.95 -2.46 -5.24
CA ASP A 67 15.60 -3.13 -4.10
C ASP A 67 15.77 -4.63 -4.31
N ALA A 68 14.73 -5.29 -4.84
CA ALA A 68 14.79 -6.71 -5.14
C ALA A 68 15.85 -7.01 -6.21
N ASP A 69 15.83 -6.24 -7.31
CA ASP A 69 16.80 -6.34 -8.40
C ASP A 69 18.23 -6.05 -7.90
N GLY A 70 18.39 -5.01 -7.05
CA GLY A 70 19.67 -4.65 -6.44
C GLY A 70 20.22 -5.70 -5.46
N ALA A 71 19.33 -6.43 -4.78
CA ALA A 71 19.68 -7.59 -3.97
C ALA A 71 19.92 -8.86 -4.80
N GLY A 72 19.64 -8.84 -6.10
CA GLY A 72 19.72 -10.01 -7.00
C GLY A 72 18.60 -11.03 -6.78
N LEU A 73 17.48 -10.61 -6.17
CA LEU A 73 16.27 -11.42 -6.07
C LEU A 73 15.50 -11.37 -7.39
N ILE A 74 14.90 -12.50 -7.74
CA ILE A 74 14.02 -12.58 -8.89
C ILE A 74 12.58 -12.41 -8.41
N VAL A 75 11.92 -11.36 -8.90
CA VAL A 75 10.53 -11.04 -8.56
C VAL A 75 9.60 -11.78 -9.52
N SER A 76 8.96 -12.85 -9.02
CA SER A 76 8.03 -13.67 -9.81
C SER A 76 6.64 -13.05 -9.89
N LYS A 77 6.20 -12.35 -8.83
CA LYS A 77 4.87 -11.77 -8.74
C LYS A 77 4.88 -10.51 -7.88
N MET A 78 4.22 -9.45 -8.34
CA MET A 78 3.96 -8.27 -7.54
C MET A 78 2.61 -7.66 -7.94
N GLU A 79 1.59 -7.86 -7.12
CA GLU A 79 0.21 -7.47 -7.47
C GLU A 79 -0.55 -6.89 -6.27
N PRO A 80 -1.37 -5.85 -6.48
CA PRO A 80 -2.23 -5.32 -5.42
C PRO A 80 -3.32 -6.32 -5.03
N VAL A 81 -3.59 -6.41 -3.73
CA VAL A 81 -4.67 -7.20 -3.17
C VAL A 81 -5.95 -6.36 -3.15
N LYS A 82 -7.08 -6.98 -3.48
CA LYS A 82 -8.39 -6.28 -3.54
C LYS A 82 -8.86 -5.76 -2.17
N GLN A 83 -8.47 -6.43 -1.10
CA GLN A 83 -8.88 -6.08 0.25
C GLN A 83 -8.01 -4.94 0.77
N ARG A 84 -8.60 -3.77 1.00
CA ARG A 84 -7.92 -2.60 1.54
C ARG A 84 -8.17 -2.54 3.04
N GLU A 85 -7.14 -2.16 3.81
CA GLU A 85 -7.34 -1.75 5.20
C GLU A 85 -7.85 -0.31 5.18
N GLU A 86 -9.01 -0.04 5.76
CA GLU A 86 -9.51 1.33 5.91
C GLU A 86 -9.47 1.72 7.38
N GLY A 87 -8.93 2.90 7.66
CA GLY A 87 -8.88 3.46 9.00
C GLY A 87 -9.21 4.95 9.00
N GLU A 88 -9.20 5.54 10.19
CA GLU A 88 -9.50 6.96 10.37
C GLU A 88 -8.41 7.84 9.73
N GLY A 89 -8.71 8.39 8.54
CA GLY A 89 -7.82 9.29 7.81
C GLY A 89 -6.70 8.61 7.01
N TYR A 90 -6.70 7.28 6.91
CA TYR A 90 -5.74 6.55 6.09
C TYR A 90 -6.37 5.33 5.40
N ARG A 91 -5.67 4.83 4.38
CA ARG A 91 -6.00 3.58 3.69
C ARG A 91 -4.71 2.78 3.48
N GLY A 92 -4.72 1.51 3.88
CA GLY A 92 -3.68 0.53 3.59
C GLY A 92 -4.00 -0.25 2.31
N ILE A 93 -3.03 -0.33 1.41
CA ILE A 93 -3.10 -1.10 0.17
C ILE A 93 -2.09 -2.24 0.28
N PRO A 94 -2.54 -3.50 0.39
CA PRO A 94 -1.64 -4.64 0.41
C PRO A 94 -1.18 -4.98 -1.01
N PHE A 95 0.06 -5.45 -1.10
CA PHE A 95 0.64 -6.04 -2.30
C PHE A 95 1.19 -7.41 -1.97
N ASN A 96 0.82 -8.40 -2.76
CA ASN A 96 1.46 -9.71 -2.70
C ASN A 96 2.75 -9.64 -3.51
N LEU A 97 3.86 -9.97 -2.86
CA LEU A 97 5.17 -10.02 -3.47
C LEU A 97 5.75 -11.43 -3.31
N GLU A 98 6.08 -12.05 -4.43
CA GLU A 98 6.76 -13.33 -4.52
C GLU A 98 8.17 -13.11 -5.07
N VAL A 99 9.17 -13.50 -4.29
CA VAL A 99 10.58 -13.41 -4.68
C VAL A 99 11.26 -14.76 -4.53
N THR A 100 12.28 -14.99 -5.34
CA THR A 100 13.15 -16.16 -5.20
C THR A 100 14.62 -15.75 -5.25
N GLY A 101 15.42 -16.35 -4.36
CA GLY A 101 16.86 -16.15 -4.32
C GLY A 101 17.51 -16.88 -3.14
N SER A 102 18.78 -16.64 -2.92
CA SER A 102 19.50 -17.20 -1.78
C SER A 102 19.15 -16.49 -0.47
N TYR A 103 19.48 -17.13 0.65
CA TYR A 103 19.30 -16.55 1.98
C TYR A 103 19.92 -15.15 2.14
N TYR A 104 21.14 -14.96 1.64
CA TYR A 104 21.84 -13.68 1.78
C TYR A 104 21.20 -12.55 0.97
N GLN A 105 20.72 -12.87 -0.24
CA GLN A 105 19.99 -11.91 -1.08
C GLN A 105 18.67 -11.51 -0.41
N PHE A 106 17.96 -12.47 0.20
CA PHE A 106 16.75 -12.18 0.96
C PHE A 106 17.02 -11.29 2.17
N LEU A 107 18.07 -11.57 2.93
CA LEU A 107 18.47 -10.73 4.06
C LEU A 107 18.82 -9.29 3.61
N SER A 108 19.58 -9.17 2.51
CA SER A 108 19.94 -7.87 1.94
C SER A 108 18.70 -7.08 1.50
N PHE A 109 17.74 -7.74 0.87
CA PHE A 109 16.47 -7.13 0.48
C PHE A 109 15.66 -6.66 1.68
N LEU A 110 15.48 -7.51 2.70
CA LEU A 110 14.76 -7.12 3.92
C LEU A 110 15.41 -5.93 4.62
N GLN A 111 16.75 -5.87 4.65
CA GLN A 111 17.48 -4.71 5.20
C GLN A 111 17.25 -3.45 4.37
N ALA A 112 17.24 -3.55 3.03
CA ALA A 112 16.97 -2.42 2.14
C ALA A 112 15.55 -1.88 2.31
N VAL A 113 14.54 -2.76 2.43
CA VAL A 113 13.15 -2.36 2.65
C VAL A 113 12.94 -1.80 4.06
N ALA A 114 13.61 -2.35 5.08
CA ALA A 114 13.55 -1.87 6.45
C ALA A 114 14.33 -0.56 6.68
N ALA A 115 15.00 -0.02 5.65
CA ALA A 115 15.80 1.19 5.78
C ALA A 115 14.94 2.38 6.25
N PRO A 116 15.45 3.27 7.13
CA PRO A 116 14.67 4.37 7.70
C PRO A 116 14.08 5.38 6.69
N GLY A 117 14.55 5.37 5.44
CA GLY A 117 14.01 6.20 4.35
C GLY A 117 12.80 5.59 3.63
N LYS A 118 12.46 4.32 3.89
CA LYS A 118 11.39 3.57 3.23
C LYS A 118 10.25 3.19 4.19
N ARG A 119 9.95 4.06 5.15
CA ARG A 119 8.87 3.92 6.18
C ARG A 119 7.45 3.72 5.62
N LEU A 120 7.33 3.63 4.30
CA LEU A 120 6.14 3.55 3.47
C LEU A 120 5.59 2.12 3.38
N ILE A 121 6.42 1.11 3.65
CA ILE A 121 6.11 -0.31 3.46
C ILE A 121 6.32 -1.07 4.76
N ASN A 122 5.28 -1.78 5.18
CA ASN A 122 5.42 -2.80 6.22
C ASN A 122 5.30 -4.18 5.58
N ILE A 123 6.32 -5.03 5.76
CA ILE A 123 6.28 -6.42 5.31
C ILE A 123 5.59 -7.25 6.39
N LYS A 124 4.49 -7.92 6.02
CA LYS A 124 3.74 -8.86 6.85
C LYS A 124 3.70 -10.23 6.19
N ASP A 125 3.34 -11.24 6.99
CA ASP A 125 2.99 -12.58 6.53
C ASP A 125 4.07 -13.24 5.65
N ILE A 126 5.32 -13.22 6.14
CA ILE A 126 6.45 -13.82 5.45
C ILE A 126 6.33 -15.35 5.54
N ASN A 127 6.15 -15.99 4.38
CA ASN A 127 6.23 -17.44 4.23
C ASN A 127 7.46 -17.80 3.39
N ILE A 128 8.33 -18.67 3.91
CA ILE A 128 9.58 -19.06 3.23
C ILE A 128 9.55 -20.57 3.00
N SER A 129 9.81 -20.97 1.77
CA SER A 129 9.92 -22.36 1.36
C SER A 129 11.18 -22.61 0.56
N ILE A 130 11.71 -23.83 0.64
CA ILE A 130 12.80 -24.26 -0.23
C ILE A 130 12.22 -24.55 -1.60
N THR A 131 12.77 -23.92 -2.63
CA THR A 131 12.32 -24.12 -4.01
C THR A 131 12.77 -25.47 -4.54
N SER A 132 11.86 -26.20 -5.18
CA SER A 132 12.18 -27.44 -5.91
C SER A 132 12.76 -27.12 -7.29
N GLY A 133 13.46 -28.08 -7.91
CA GLY A 133 14.13 -27.87 -9.21
C GLY A 133 13.23 -27.36 -10.34
N GLN A 134 11.91 -27.56 -10.28
CA GLN A 134 10.95 -27.04 -11.27
C GLN A 134 10.64 -25.55 -11.10
N ALA A 135 10.44 -25.07 -9.86
CA ALA A 135 10.26 -23.64 -9.59
C ALA A 135 11.56 -22.86 -9.86
N MET A 136 12.70 -23.54 -9.72
CA MET A 136 14.01 -23.02 -10.09
C MET A 136 14.13 -22.76 -11.59
N GLU A 137 13.57 -23.63 -12.45
CA GLU A 137 13.59 -23.40 -13.88
C GLU A 137 12.85 -22.11 -14.26
N SER A 138 11.70 -21.82 -13.65
CA SER A 138 10.97 -20.56 -13.90
C SER A 138 11.76 -19.32 -13.48
N VAL A 139 12.54 -19.42 -12.42
CA VAL A 139 13.28 -18.30 -11.79
C VAL A 139 14.67 -18.13 -12.39
N ALA A 140 15.52 -19.17 -12.38
CA ALA A 140 16.92 -19.14 -12.85
C ALA A 140 17.06 -18.75 -14.33
N GLY A 141 15.96 -18.88 -15.10
CA GLY A 141 15.91 -18.42 -16.48
C GLY A 141 15.88 -16.91 -16.67
N ASP A 142 16.02 -16.09 -15.63
CA ASP A 142 16.11 -14.63 -15.78
C ASP A 142 17.55 -14.08 -15.68
N VAL A 143 18.55 -14.96 -15.49
CA VAL A 143 19.97 -14.57 -15.30
C VAL A 143 20.87 -15.12 -16.41
N GLY A 144 21.69 -14.25 -17.02
CA GLY A 144 22.80 -14.63 -17.91
C GLY A 144 22.42 -15.50 -19.12
N LEU A 145 23.18 -16.57 -19.35
CA LEU A 145 23.00 -17.47 -20.51
C LEU A 145 21.70 -18.29 -20.42
N LEU A 146 21.22 -18.61 -19.22
CA LEU A 146 19.95 -19.31 -19.02
C LEU A 146 18.75 -18.50 -19.55
N ARG A 147 18.80 -17.17 -19.42
CA ARG A 147 17.80 -16.27 -20.01
C ARG A 147 17.75 -16.33 -21.52
N ILE A 148 18.92 -16.24 -22.16
CA ILE A 148 19.04 -16.31 -23.62
C ILE A 148 18.52 -17.67 -24.12
N LEU A 149 18.86 -18.76 -23.42
CA LEU A 149 18.39 -20.10 -23.79
C LEU A 149 16.87 -20.24 -23.61
N LYS A 150 16.28 -19.66 -22.56
CA LYS A 150 14.81 -19.62 -22.39
C LYS A 150 14.09 -18.82 -23.46
N GLU A 151 14.60 -17.65 -23.81
CA GLU A 151 14.02 -16.80 -24.86
C GLU A 151 14.03 -17.54 -26.20
N ARG A 152 15.17 -18.17 -26.57
CA ARG A 152 15.27 -19.00 -27.78
C ARG A 152 14.33 -20.20 -27.78
N GLU A 153 14.16 -20.86 -26.63
CA GLU A 153 13.24 -21.98 -26.49
C GLU A 153 11.80 -21.57 -26.82
N ARG A 154 11.38 -20.38 -26.38
CA ARG A 154 10.06 -19.82 -26.68
C ARG A 154 9.91 -19.43 -28.15
N GLU A 155 10.94 -18.86 -28.76
CA GLU A 155 10.88 -18.34 -30.13
C GLU A 155 10.99 -19.43 -31.21
N ARG A 156 11.93 -20.37 -31.04
CA ARG A 156 12.29 -21.34 -32.09
C ARG A 156 12.57 -22.75 -31.57
N GLY A 157 12.46 -22.98 -30.26
CA GLY A 157 12.91 -24.21 -29.61
C GLY A 157 14.43 -24.30 -29.51
N LEU A 158 14.92 -25.22 -28.67
CA LEU A 158 16.35 -25.44 -28.45
C LEU A 158 16.88 -26.62 -29.25
N THR A 159 18.08 -26.47 -29.81
CA THR A 159 18.86 -27.59 -30.35
C THR A 159 19.23 -28.59 -29.25
N PRO A 160 19.61 -29.85 -29.58
CA PRO A 160 20.03 -30.83 -28.58
C PRO A 160 21.17 -30.35 -27.68
N SER A 161 22.17 -29.66 -28.25
CA SER A 161 23.28 -29.08 -27.50
C SER A 161 22.83 -27.93 -26.59
N GLU A 162 21.93 -27.05 -27.05
CA GLU A 162 21.37 -25.98 -26.22
C GLU A 162 20.52 -26.53 -25.06
N LYS A 163 19.74 -27.60 -25.29
CA LYS A 163 18.99 -28.30 -24.22
C LYS A 163 19.94 -28.87 -23.16
N PHE A 164 21.05 -29.48 -23.59
CA PHE A 164 22.06 -29.99 -22.68
C PHE A 164 22.71 -28.87 -21.87
N VAL A 165 23.16 -27.80 -22.51
CA VAL A 165 23.74 -26.63 -21.81
C VAL A 165 22.76 -26.03 -20.82
N LYS A 166 21.50 -25.83 -21.20
CA LYS A 166 20.43 -25.36 -20.30
C LYS A 166 20.31 -26.29 -19.07
N SER A 167 20.31 -27.60 -19.28
CA SER A 167 20.19 -28.58 -18.18
C SER A 167 21.38 -28.55 -17.21
N VAL A 168 22.59 -28.39 -17.73
CA VAL A 168 23.82 -28.30 -16.90
C VAL A 168 23.81 -27.03 -16.08
N LEU A 169 23.48 -25.89 -16.69
CA LEU A 169 23.41 -24.60 -16.01
C LEU A 169 22.31 -24.58 -14.93
N LEU A 170 21.14 -25.15 -15.21
CA LEU A 170 20.07 -25.29 -14.21
C LEU A 170 20.53 -26.18 -13.04
N PHE A 171 21.16 -27.31 -13.33
CA PHE A 171 21.71 -28.19 -12.29
C PHE A 171 22.77 -27.49 -11.44
N GLU A 172 23.69 -26.76 -12.08
CA GLU A 172 24.75 -26.02 -11.40
C GLU A 172 24.19 -24.98 -10.44
N GLU A 173 23.15 -24.25 -10.86
CA GLU A 173 22.46 -23.28 -10.02
C GLU A 173 21.77 -23.98 -8.83
N ILE A 174 21.07 -25.11 -9.07
CA ILE A 174 20.37 -25.89 -8.04
C ILE A 174 21.36 -26.47 -7.03
N ALA A 175 22.51 -26.93 -7.51
CA ALA A 175 23.52 -27.58 -6.68
C ALA A 175 24.33 -26.57 -5.84
N ARG A 176 24.53 -25.34 -6.34
CA ARG A 176 25.33 -24.32 -5.62
C ARG A 176 24.55 -23.56 -4.56
N HIS A 177 23.25 -23.35 -4.74
CA HIS A 177 22.49 -22.47 -3.88
C HIS A 177 21.19 -23.12 -3.43
N VAL A 178 21.00 -23.20 -2.10
CA VAL A 178 19.66 -23.45 -1.53
C VAL A 178 18.84 -22.19 -1.82
N LEU A 179 18.03 -22.24 -2.87
CA LEU A 179 17.13 -21.15 -3.21
C LEU A 179 15.88 -21.21 -2.35
N LEU A 180 15.54 -20.05 -1.81
CA LEU A 180 14.35 -19.81 -1.03
C LEU A 180 13.35 -19.07 -1.92
N LYS A 181 12.13 -19.59 -1.96
CA LYS A 181 10.96 -18.81 -2.40
C LYS A 181 10.34 -18.19 -1.17
N ALA A 182 10.13 -16.89 -1.22
CA ALA A 182 9.47 -16.14 -0.17
C ALA A 182 8.26 -15.40 -0.72
N ASP A 183 7.13 -15.60 -0.04
CA ASP A 183 5.88 -14.90 -0.28
C ASP A 183 5.64 -13.95 0.91
N PHE A 184 5.32 -12.70 0.63
CA PHE A 184 5.01 -11.73 1.69
C PHE A 184 4.04 -10.65 1.23
N VAL A 185 3.38 -10.03 2.21
CA VAL A 185 2.42 -8.96 2.00
C VAL A 185 3.08 -7.63 2.35
N ALA A 186 3.31 -6.79 1.35
CA ALA A 186 3.80 -5.43 1.52
C ALA A 186 2.61 -4.47 1.68
N MET A 187 2.50 -3.80 2.82
CA MET A 187 1.45 -2.84 3.12
C MET A 187 1.90 -1.42 2.83
N ALA A 188 1.26 -0.74 1.88
CA ALA A 188 1.46 0.68 1.62
C ALA A 188 0.34 1.50 2.26
N TYR A 189 0.65 2.42 3.17
CA TYR A 189 -0.33 3.28 3.83
C TYR A 189 -0.36 4.67 3.20
N VAL A 190 -1.54 5.14 2.81
CA VAL A 190 -1.76 6.47 2.21
C VAL A 190 -2.74 7.29 3.02
N TYR A 191 -2.55 8.62 3.04
CA TYR A 191 -3.46 9.55 3.71
C TYR A 191 -4.70 9.83 2.86
N THR A 192 -5.91 9.73 3.43
CA THR A 192 -7.17 9.89 2.70
C THR A 192 -7.87 11.23 2.93
N GLY A 193 -7.32 12.12 3.75
CA GLY A 193 -7.92 13.45 4.01
C GLY A 193 -9.12 13.45 4.97
N ALA A 194 -9.67 12.28 5.30
CA ALA A 194 -10.78 12.14 6.25
C ALA A 194 -10.31 12.43 7.68
N ALA A 195 -11.08 13.22 8.43
CA ALA A 195 -10.82 13.43 9.85
C ALA A 195 -11.27 12.18 10.64
N PRO A 196 -10.58 11.84 11.75
CA PRO A 196 -11.02 10.76 12.63
C PRO A 196 -12.43 11.01 13.15
N SER A 197 -13.26 9.95 13.17
CA SER A 197 -14.68 9.96 13.55
C SER A 197 -14.96 10.44 14.98
N GLY A 198 -13.93 10.71 15.78
CA GLY A 198 -14.03 11.28 17.12
C GLY A 198 -14.19 12.81 17.17
N SER A 199 -14.37 13.50 16.04
CA SER A 199 -14.80 14.90 16.05
C SER A 199 -16.33 14.95 16.10
N PRO A 200 -16.94 15.71 17.05
CA PRO A 200 -18.38 15.78 17.14
C PRO A 200 -18.91 16.31 15.82
N THR A 201 -19.60 15.45 15.08
CA THR A 201 -20.34 15.88 13.90
C THR A 201 -21.35 16.92 14.41
N PRO A 202 -21.37 18.16 13.89
CA PRO A 202 -22.45 19.06 14.21
C PRO A 202 -23.71 18.39 13.68
N ALA A 203 -24.55 17.94 14.60
CA ALA A 203 -25.81 17.31 14.28
C ALA A 203 -26.62 18.25 13.38
N GLY A 204 -27.13 17.72 12.27
CA GLY A 204 -28.26 18.31 11.56
C GLY A 204 -27.97 18.72 10.11
N ARG A 205 -28.49 17.90 9.18
CA ARG A 205 -29.18 18.38 7.99
C ARG A 205 -30.62 17.92 8.07
#